data_AF-A0A8T3M2L3-F1
#
_entry.id   AF-A0A8T3M2L3-F1
#
_cell.length_a   1.000
_cell.length_b   1.000
_cell.length_c   1.000
_cell.angle_alpha   90.00
_cell.angle_beta   90.00
_cell.angle_gamma   90.00
#
_symmetry.space_group_name_H-M   'P 1'
#
loop_
_entity.id
_entity.type
_entity.pdbx_description
1 polymer ?
#
loop_
_entity_poly.entity_id
_entity_poly.type
_entity_poly.pdbx_seq_one_letter_code
_entity_poly.pdbx_strand_id
1 'polypeptide(L)'
;MPFDDIPRAAWDRLLAATPAATPFSRWTVHRAWWDAYGDTAHQQYLCLLAAGGGEAPGGVDALDPDSLVAIVPLMHRHEVEPMDAATATALRRSSRHVSPVAPDAKAVFMGASYHADYATLLCAPDDLPAVAQAVVQGLAGAPDPGHGDQAWDVVDLRRFRDDDPALPALENAFRAVAEAHRWEVMREVEDVCPVATLPADGDWDAYLAGLDKKSRHEIRRKMRRAESA
;
A
#
# COMPACT_ATOMS: atom_id res chain seq x y z
N MET A 1 -7.27 -7.10 -11.49
CA MET A 1 -8.50 -6.56 -12.11
C MET A 1 -8.50 -5.04 -12.09
N PRO A 2 -9.18 -4.35 -13.01
CA PRO A 2 -9.39 -2.91 -12.97
C PRO A 2 -10.02 -2.43 -11.65
N PHE A 3 -9.67 -1.21 -11.21
CA PHE A 3 -10.23 -0.60 -10.01
C PHE A 3 -11.76 -0.48 -10.06
N ASP A 4 -12.29 -0.07 -11.22
CA ASP A 4 -13.72 0.16 -11.43
C ASP A 4 -14.54 -1.13 -11.42
N ASP A 5 -13.88 -2.29 -11.57
CA ASP A 5 -14.53 -3.61 -11.51
C ASP A 5 -14.60 -4.15 -10.08
N ILE A 6 -13.95 -3.50 -9.10
CA ILE A 6 -13.96 -3.95 -7.70
C ILE A 6 -15.23 -3.44 -7.01
N PRO A 7 -16.11 -4.33 -6.50
CA PRO A 7 -17.34 -3.90 -5.87
C PRO A 7 -17.07 -3.02 -4.65
N ARG A 8 -17.69 -1.83 -4.62
CA ARG A 8 -17.52 -0.88 -3.52
C ARG A 8 -17.87 -1.48 -2.16
N ALA A 9 -18.91 -2.31 -2.10
CA ALA A 9 -19.33 -3.00 -0.89
C ALA A 9 -18.24 -3.94 -0.33
N ALA A 10 -17.53 -4.67 -1.21
CA ALA A 10 -16.42 -5.53 -0.80
C ALA A 10 -15.26 -4.70 -0.26
N TRP A 11 -14.94 -3.59 -0.93
CA TRP A 11 -13.90 -2.67 -0.48
C TRP A 11 -14.18 -2.14 0.92
N ASP A 12 -15.37 -1.59 1.15
CA ASP A 12 -15.73 -1.03 2.47
C ASP A 12 -15.73 -2.10 3.56
N ARG A 13 -16.18 -3.33 3.25
CA ARG A 13 -16.13 -4.45 4.19
C ARG A 13 -14.69 -4.82 4.55
N LEU A 14 -13.82 -5.01 3.55
CA LEU A 14 -12.43 -5.38 3.77
C LEU A 14 -11.65 -4.26 4.46
N LEU A 15 -11.90 -3.01 4.10
CA LEU A 15 -11.35 -1.84 4.78
C LEU A 15 -11.72 -1.85 6.28
N ALA A 16 -12.99 -2.08 6.61
CA ALA A 16 -13.46 -2.14 8.00
C ALA A 16 -12.86 -3.33 8.77
N ALA A 17 -12.56 -4.42 8.08
CA ALA A 17 -11.91 -5.60 8.65
C ALA A 17 -10.39 -5.45 8.82
N THR A 18 -9.77 -4.40 8.27
CA THR A 18 -8.31 -4.22 8.24
C THR A 18 -7.85 -3.22 9.31
N PRO A 19 -7.25 -3.64 10.45
CA PRO A 19 -6.87 -2.73 11.53
C PRO A 19 -5.79 -1.71 11.13
N ALA A 20 -4.93 -2.07 10.18
CA ALA A 20 -3.84 -1.21 9.70
C ALA A 20 -4.29 -0.21 8.62
N ALA A 21 -5.53 -0.29 8.15
CA ALA A 21 -6.01 0.57 7.08
C ALA A 21 -5.94 2.05 7.47
N THR A 22 -5.40 2.85 6.57
CA THR A 22 -5.31 4.30 6.74
C THR A 22 -6.35 5.01 5.89
N PRO A 23 -6.55 6.34 6.02
CA PRO A 23 -7.40 7.08 5.11
C PRO A 23 -7.03 6.87 3.63
N PHE A 24 -5.77 6.61 3.32
CA PHE A 24 -5.28 6.35 1.96
C PHE A 24 -5.75 5.01 1.38
N SER A 25 -6.13 4.05 2.24
CA SER A 25 -6.73 2.77 1.83
C SER A 25 -8.19 2.89 1.40
N ARG A 26 -8.84 4.05 1.57
CA ARG A 26 -10.26 4.23 1.24
C ARG A 26 -10.47 4.24 -0.26
N TRP A 27 -11.51 3.57 -0.73
CA TRP A 27 -11.92 3.62 -2.14
C TRP A 27 -12.04 5.04 -2.69
N THR A 28 -12.54 6.00 -1.89
CA THR A 28 -12.69 7.39 -2.34
C THR A 28 -11.37 8.07 -2.62
N VAL A 29 -10.31 7.71 -1.88
CA VAL A 29 -8.96 8.22 -2.15
C VAL A 29 -8.42 7.59 -3.42
N HIS A 30 -8.58 6.28 -3.60
CA HIS A 30 -8.18 5.59 -4.83
C HIS A 30 -8.90 6.12 -6.09
N ARG A 31 -10.22 6.33 -6.03
CA ARG A 31 -11.00 6.94 -7.14
C ARG A 31 -10.49 8.33 -7.48
N ALA A 32 -10.35 9.21 -6.47
CA ALA A 32 -9.86 10.57 -6.69
C ALA A 32 -8.42 10.59 -7.25
N TRP A 33 -7.60 9.64 -6.81
CA TRP A 33 -6.24 9.47 -7.33
C TRP A 33 -6.27 9.05 -8.80
N TRP A 34 -7.06 8.04 -9.17
CA TRP A 34 -7.18 7.60 -10.57
C TRP A 34 -7.81 8.67 -11.46
N ASP A 35 -8.76 9.46 -10.96
CA ASP A 35 -9.32 10.61 -11.67
C ASP A 35 -8.27 11.67 -12.00
N ALA A 36 -7.32 11.90 -11.10
CA ALA A 36 -6.30 12.94 -11.24
C ALA A 36 -5.06 12.48 -12.01
N TYR A 37 -4.70 11.20 -11.89
CA TYR A 37 -3.38 10.68 -12.32
C TYR A 37 -3.43 9.45 -13.22
N GLY A 38 -4.62 8.97 -13.60
CA GLY A 38 -4.77 7.73 -14.39
C GLY A 38 -4.07 7.73 -15.74
N ASP A 39 -3.80 8.90 -16.34
CA ASP A 39 -3.05 9.02 -17.60
C ASP A 39 -1.55 8.72 -17.44
N THR A 40 -1.05 8.68 -16.20
CA THR A 40 0.38 8.55 -15.89
C THR A 40 0.74 7.24 -15.18
N ALA A 41 -0.22 6.33 -15.02
CA ALA A 41 0.03 5.07 -14.32
C ALA A 41 -0.89 3.94 -14.76
N HIS A 42 -0.50 2.71 -14.45
CA HIS A 42 -1.26 1.52 -14.77
C HIS A 42 -1.75 0.84 -13.48
N GLN A 43 -3.07 0.66 -13.38
CA GLN A 43 -3.69 -0.01 -12.24
C GLN A 43 -3.39 -1.51 -12.22
N GLN A 44 -3.06 -2.05 -11.04
CA GLN A 44 -2.88 -3.49 -10.85
C GLN A 44 -3.44 -3.91 -9.49
N TYR A 45 -4.76 -4.13 -9.40
CA TYR A 45 -5.34 -4.64 -8.16
C TYR A 45 -5.35 -6.17 -8.17
N LEU A 46 -4.69 -6.78 -7.18
CA LEU A 46 -4.87 -8.21 -6.91
C LEU A 46 -6.06 -8.35 -5.97
N CYS A 47 -7.06 -9.10 -6.42
CA CYS A 47 -8.26 -9.38 -5.66
C CYS A 47 -8.32 -10.88 -5.43
N LEU A 48 -8.31 -11.29 -4.17
CA LEU A 48 -8.27 -12.69 -3.79
C LEU A 48 -9.68 -13.14 -3.43
N LEU A 49 -10.03 -14.35 -3.88
CA LEU A 49 -11.33 -14.97 -3.65
C LEU A 49 -11.20 -16.10 -2.62
N ALA A 50 -12.27 -16.33 -1.86
CA ALA A 50 -12.34 -17.48 -0.96
C ALA A 50 -12.21 -18.80 -1.74
N ALA A 51 -11.49 -19.77 -1.18
CA ALA A 51 -11.34 -21.08 -1.78
C ALA A 51 -12.72 -21.75 -1.96
N GLY A 52 -13.04 -22.17 -3.19
CA GLY A 52 -14.34 -22.76 -3.53
C GLY A 52 -15.37 -21.78 -4.12
N GLY A 53 -15.07 -20.48 -4.16
CA GLY A 53 -15.72 -19.55 -5.09
C GLY A 53 -15.20 -19.86 -6.49
N GLY A 54 -16.01 -20.51 -7.32
CA GLY A 54 -15.60 -20.89 -8.67
C GLY A 54 -15.06 -19.70 -9.46
N GLU A 55 -14.18 -19.96 -10.44
CA GLU A 55 -13.99 -19.02 -11.55
C GLU A 55 -15.38 -18.62 -12.02
N ALA A 56 -15.72 -17.33 -11.88
CA ALA A 56 -17.03 -16.84 -12.28
C ALA A 56 -17.24 -17.27 -13.75
N PRO A 57 -18.24 -18.13 -14.06
CA PRO A 57 -18.51 -18.53 -15.42
C PRO A 57 -19.14 -17.31 -16.12
N GLY A 58 -18.30 -16.42 -16.64
CA GLY A 58 -18.75 -15.16 -17.23
C GLY A 58 -17.72 -14.02 -17.30
N GLY A 59 -16.51 -14.18 -16.74
CA GLY A 59 -15.59 -13.04 -16.61
C GLY A 59 -15.96 -12.14 -15.43
N VAL A 60 -15.28 -10.99 -15.31
CA VAL A 60 -15.35 -10.05 -14.17
C VAL A 60 -16.73 -9.38 -13.94
N ASP A 61 -17.72 -9.63 -14.79
CA ASP A 61 -18.96 -8.83 -14.87
C ASP A 61 -19.96 -9.00 -13.72
N ALA A 62 -19.73 -9.89 -12.75
CA ALA A 62 -20.50 -9.93 -11.50
C ALA A 62 -19.72 -10.64 -10.39
N LEU A 63 -18.58 -10.06 -10.00
CA LEU A 63 -17.82 -10.58 -8.88
C LEU A 63 -18.65 -10.38 -7.59
N ASP A 64 -19.06 -11.49 -6.95
CA ASP A 64 -19.82 -11.46 -5.70
C ASP A 64 -18.99 -10.72 -4.65
N PRO A 65 -19.47 -9.58 -4.12
CA PRO A 65 -18.74 -8.84 -3.10
C PRO A 65 -18.34 -9.73 -1.92
N ASP A 66 -19.16 -10.71 -1.52
CA ASP A 66 -18.90 -11.60 -0.38
C ASP A 66 -17.84 -12.68 -0.65
N SER A 67 -17.52 -12.93 -1.92
CA SER A 67 -16.45 -13.86 -2.31
C SER A 67 -15.04 -13.27 -2.15
N LEU A 68 -14.90 -11.94 -2.10
CA LEU A 68 -13.60 -11.27 -1.93
C LEU A 68 -13.08 -11.37 -0.50
N VAL A 69 -11.91 -12.01 -0.34
CA VAL A 69 -11.20 -12.12 0.94
C VAL A 69 -10.09 -11.09 1.09
N ALA A 70 -9.56 -10.56 -0.03
CA ALA A 70 -8.61 -9.47 0.04
C ALA A 70 -8.60 -8.58 -1.20
N ILE A 71 -8.25 -7.31 -0.99
CA ILE A 71 -7.91 -6.34 -2.04
C ILE A 71 -6.50 -5.83 -1.76
N VAL A 72 -5.63 -5.97 -2.74
CA VAL A 72 -4.22 -5.61 -2.66
C VAL A 72 -3.97 -4.51 -3.68
N PRO A 73 -3.92 -3.25 -3.25
CA PRO A 73 -3.76 -2.11 -4.14
C PRO A 73 -2.31 -2.04 -4.63
N LEU A 74 -2.06 -2.52 -5.85
CA LEU A 74 -0.78 -2.36 -6.54
C LEU A 74 -0.94 -1.51 -7.78
N MET A 75 0.19 -1.01 -8.26
CA MET A 75 0.30 -0.31 -9.52
C MET A 75 1.53 -0.79 -10.28
N HIS A 76 1.37 -0.88 -11.58
CA HIS A 76 2.45 -1.23 -12.50
C HIS A 76 3.11 0.03 -13.04
N ARG A 77 4.44 0.04 -13.03
CA ARG A 77 5.26 1.03 -13.73
C ARG A 77 6.64 0.47 -14.07
N HIS A 78 7.36 1.14 -14.98
CA HIS A 78 8.79 0.84 -15.16
C HIS A 78 9.60 1.41 -13.99
N GLU A 79 10.77 0.84 -13.72
CA GLU A 79 11.66 1.35 -12.66
C GLU A 79 12.05 2.80 -12.91
N VAL A 80 12.32 3.15 -14.17
CA VAL A 80 12.59 4.50 -14.63
C VAL A 80 11.70 4.82 -15.81
N GLU A 81 10.88 5.85 -15.69
CA GLU A 81 10.03 6.35 -16.77
C GLU A 81 10.60 7.63 -17.39
N PRO A 82 10.34 7.89 -18.70
CA PRO A 82 10.88 9.08 -19.38
C PRO A 82 10.56 10.43 -18.69
N MET A 83 9.47 10.50 -17.93
CA MET A 83 9.02 11.72 -17.23
C MET A 83 9.49 11.84 -15.78
N ASP A 84 10.13 10.82 -15.21
CA ASP A 84 10.53 10.78 -13.80
C ASP A 84 11.44 11.96 -13.42
N ALA A 85 12.41 12.30 -14.27
CA ALA A 85 13.32 13.42 -14.02
C ALA A 85 12.60 14.78 -14.01
N ALA A 86 11.58 14.96 -14.85
CA ALA A 86 10.83 16.21 -14.98
C ALA A 86 9.81 16.39 -13.85
N THR A 87 9.26 15.28 -13.34
CA THR A 87 8.25 15.25 -12.28
C THR A 87 8.85 14.98 -10.89
N ALA A 88 10.17 14.79 -10.84
CA ALA A 88 10.92 14.34 -9.66
C ALA A 88 10.40 13.03 -9.05
N THR A 89 9.59 12.24 -9.78
CA THR A 89 9.13 10.93 -9.34
C THR A 89 10.27 9.95 -9.54
N ALA A 90 10.75 9.30 -8.49
CA ALA A 90 11.69 8.21 -8.60
C ALA A 90 11.21 7.08 -7.72
N LEU A 91 11.08 5.87 -8.28
CA LEU A 91 10.78 4.67 -7.49
C LEU A 91 11.83 4.46 -6.42
N ARG A 92 13.10 4.78 -6.71
CA ARG A 92 14.22 4.67 -5.76
C ARG A 92 14.98 5.99 -5.64
N ARG A 93 14.98 6.59 -4.43
CA ARG A 93 16.08 7.50 -4.05
C ARG A 93 17.33 6.63 -3.98
N SER A 94 18.38 6.99 -4.72
CA SER A 94 19.61 6.21 -4.82
C SER A 94 20.28 6.00 -3.43
N SER A 95 19.89 4.96 -2.70
CA SER A 95 20.65 4.42 -1.57
C SER A 95 21.73 3.48 -2.11
N ARG A 96 22.88 3.39 -1.43
CA ARG A 96 24.08 2.71 -1.93
C ARG A 96 24.12 1.20 -1.68
N HIS A 97 23.05 0.61 -1.14
CA HIS A 97 23.06 -0.77 -0.64
C HIS A 97 22.04 -1.70 -1.31
N VAL A 98 21.40 -1.24 -2.38
CA VAL A 98 20.48 -2.07 -3.15
C VAL A 98 21.16 -2.53 -4.45
N SER A 99 20.92 -3.78 -4.84
CA SER A 99 21.30 -4.30 -6.14
C SER A 99 20.76 -3.39 -7.24
N PRO A 100 21.62 -2.81 -8.11
CA PRO A 100 21.18 -2.00 -9.23
C PRO A 100 20.37 -2.85 -10.19
N VAL A 101 19.26 -2.29 -10.66
CA VAL A 101 18.31 -2.90 -11.59
C VAL A 101 18.24 -2.02 -12.84
N ALA A 102 17.90 -2.65 -13.96
CA ALA A 102 17.97 -1.98 -15.26
C ALA A 102 16.82 -0.96 -15.39
N PRO A 103 17.03 0.21 -16.02
CA PRO A 103 15.98 1.23 -16.14
C PRO A 103 14.68 0.75 -16.81
N ASP A 104 14.76 -0.30 -17.61
CA ASP A 104 13.66 -0.96 -18.31
C ASP A 104 12.99 -2.09 -17.50
N ALA A 105 13.49 -2.39 -16.30
CA ALA A 105 12.87 -3.35 -15.40
C ALA A 105 11.45 -2.92 -15.04
N LYS A 106 10.56 -3.91 -14.95
CA LYS A 106 9.16 -3.68 -14.56
C LYS A 106 9.02 -3.82 -13.05
N ALA A 107 8.43 -2.80 -12.43
CA ALA A 107 8.19 -2.74 -11.00
C ALA A 107 6.70 -2.78 -10.68
N VAL A 108 6.32 -3.67 -9.77
CA VAL A 108 5.02 -3.56 -9.07
C VAL A 108 5.24 -2.76 -7.80
N PHE A 109 4.47 -1.68 -7.62
CA PHE A 109 4.59 -0.81 -6.48
C PHE A 109 3.31 -0.74 -5.64
N MET A 110 3.45 -0.78 -4.31
CA MET A 110 2.35 -0.57 -3.37
C MET A 110 2.40 0.84 -2.75
N GLY A 111 1.26 1.55 -2.71
CA GLY A 111 1.14 2.87 -2.07
C GLY A 111 1.48 4.07 -2.96
N ALA A 112 0.86 4.16 -4.13
CA ALA A 112 1.40 4.94 -5.24
C ALA A 112 1.35 6.48 -5.15
N SER A 113 2.44 7.05 -5.66
CA SER A 113 2.80 8.48 -5.80
C SER A 113 2.92 9.24 -4.48
N TYR A 114 3.52 10.44 -4.48
CA TYR A 114 3.61 11.38 -3.33
C TYR A 114 2.31 11.62 -2.52
N HIS A 115 1.20 10.98 -2.89
CA HIS A 115 -0.15 11.25 -2.45
C HIS A 115 -0.85 10.04 -1.81
N ALA A 116 -0.22 8.86 -1.75
CA ALA A 116 -0.68 7.74 -0.94
C ALA A 116 0.44 7.25 -0.01
N ASP A 117 0.37 7.62 1.25
CA ASP A 117 1.25 7.07 2.29
C ASP A 117 0.51 5.93 3.01
N TYR A 118 1.25 4.93 3.49
CA TYR A 118 0.70 3.93 4.43
C TYR A 118 -0.51 3.16 3.88
N ALA A 119 -0.52 2.88 2.57
CA ALA A 119 -1.45 1.92 1.99
C ALA A 119 -1.04 0.51 2.41
N THR A 120 -2.03 -0.36 2.62
CA THR A 120 -1.84 -1.73 3.11
C THR A 120 -2.72 -2.71 2.35
N LEU A 121 -2.57 -3.99 2.66
CA LEU A 121 -3.43 -5.07 2.17
C LEU A 121 -4.78 -5.00 2.89
N LEU A 122 -5.87 -4.97 2.16
CA LEU A 122 -7.21 -4.97 2.76
C LEU A 122 -7.69 -6.41 2.91
N CYS A 123 -7.63 -6.94 4.13
CA CYS A 123 -8.11 -8.27 4.49
C CYS A 123 -8.35 -8.37 6.00
N ALA A 124 -9.08 -9.40 6.44
CA ALA A 124 -9.18 -9.70 7.86
C ALA A 124 -7.81 -10.15 8.41
N PRO A 125 -7.50 -9.92 9.70
CA PRO A 125 -6.21 -10.29 10.29
C PRO A 125 -5.90 -11.79 10.19
N ASP A 126 -6.93 -12.63 10.32
CA ASP A 126 -6.80 -14.08 10.25
C ASP A 126 -6.45 -14.57 8.84
N ASP A 127 -6.86 -13.82 7.81
CA ASP A 127 -6.58 -14.13 6.41
C ASP A 127 -5.21 -13.63 5.94
N LEU A 128 -4.64 -12.62 6.63
CA LEU A 128 -3.43 -11.93 6.20
C LEU A 128 -2.24 -12.86 5.85
N PRO A 129 -1.92 -13.92 6.64
CA PRO A 129 -0.83 -14.82 6.27
C PRO A 129 -1.07 -15.55 4.95
N ALA A 130 -2.30 -16.01 4.71
CA ALA A 130 -2.66 -16.72 3.47
C ALA A 130 -2.72 -15.74 2.28
N VAL A 131 -3.23 -14.53 2.50
CA VAL A 131 -3.26 -13.46 1.51
C VAL A 131 -1.85 -13.09 1.08
N ALA A 132 -0.94 -12.85 2.02
CA ALA A 132 0.45 -12.52 1.71
C ALA A 132 1.14 -13.63 0.89
N GLN A 133 0.92 -14.90 1.25
CA GLN A 133 1.42 -16.02 0.47
C GLN A 133 0.86 -16.04 -0.95
N ALA A 134 -0.46 -15.92 -1.11
CA ALA A 134 -1.10 -15.93 -2.42
C ALA A 134 -0.67 -14.75 -3.30
N VAL A 135 -0.50 -13.55 -2.73
CA VAL A 135 0.06 -12.38 -3.43
C VAL A 135 1.46 -12.69 -3.95
N VAL A 136 2.35 -13.18 -3.09
CA VAL A 136 3.73 -13.47 -3.49
C VAL A 136 3.80 -14.58 -4.52
N GLN A 137 2.98 -15.63 -4.39
CA GLN A 137 2.90 -16.71 -5.39
C GLN A 137 2.42 -16.19 -6.75
N GLY A 138 1.45 -15.26 -6.75
CA GLY A 138 1.00 -14.59 -7.98
C GLY A 138 2.11 -13.75 -8.62
N LEU A 139 2.81 -12.94 -7.83
CA LEU A 139 3.88 -12.06 -8.31
C LEU A 139 5.14 -12.82 -8.77
N ALA A 140 5.49 -13.92 -8.10
CA ALA A 140 6.63 -14.77 -8.45
C ALA A 140 6.28 -15.81 -9.55
N GLY A 141 5.01 -15.92 -9.89
CA GLY A 141 4.47 -16.88 -10.85
C GLY A 141 4.71 -16.50 -12.32
N ALA A 142 4.01 -17.19 -13.22
CA ALA A 142 4.04 -16.89 -14.64
C ALA A 142 3.43 -15.50 -14.93
N PRO A 143 3.82 -14.85 -16.04
CA PRO A 143 3.26 -13.56 -16.44
C PRO A 143 1.73 -13.61 -16.52
N ASP A 144 1.07 -12.57 -16.01
CA ASP A 144 -0.38 -12.41 -16.11
C ASP A 144 -0.77 -11.47 -17.27
N PRO A 145 -2.01 -11.55 -17.80
CA PRO A 145 -2.44 -10.71 -18.92
C PRO A 145 -2.37 -9.19 -18.67
N GLY A 146 -2.36 -8.75 -17.42
CA GLY A 146 -2.19 -7.34 -17.03
C GLY A 146 -0.74 -6.86 -17.07
N HIS A 147 0.23 -7.79 -17.09
CA HIS A 147 1.69 -7.55 -17.09
C HIS A 147 2.35 -7.67 -18.47
N GLY A 148 1.71 -8.44 -19.36
CA GLY A 148 2.27 -8.83 -20.66
C GLY A 148 3.07 -10.13 -20.58
N ASP A 149 3.97 -10.36 -21.54
CA ASP A 149 4.56 -11.68 -21.78
C ASP A 149 5.83 -12.00 -20.95
N GLN A 150 6.28 -11.08 -20.09
CA GLN A 150 7.53 -11.20 -19.32
C GLN A 150 7.24 -11.37 -17.83
N ALA A 151 8.15 -11.96 -17.07
CA ALA A 151 8.00 -12.07 -15.61
C ALA A 151 8.25 -10.73 -14.91
N TRP A 152 7.85 -10.60 -13.64
CA TRP A 152 8.18 -9.42 -12.83
C TRP A 152 9.64 -9.48 -12.38
N ASP A 153 10.38 -8.40 -12.62
CA ASP A 153 11.79 -8.31 -12.21
C ASP A 153 11.96 -7.60 -10.87
N VAL A 154 11.04 -6.68 -10.53
CA VAL A 154 11.08 -5.89 -9.30
C VAL A 154 9.70 -5.80 -8.65
N VAL A 155 9.66 -5.97 -7.34
CA VAL A 155 8.51 -5.57 -6.50
C VAL A 155 9.02 -4.62 -5.44
N ASP A 156 8.42 -3.43 -5.40
CA ASP A 156 8.81 -2.36 -4.51
C ASP A 156 7.62 -2.02 -3.59
N LEU A 157 7.77 -2.34 -2.30
CA LEU A 157 6.70 -2.26 -1.30
C LEU A 157 7.05 -1.22 -0.24
N ARG A 158 7.25 0.03 -0.67
CA ARG A 158 7.59 1.13 0.24
C ARG A 158 6.36 1.66 0.97
N ARG A 159 6.65 2.52 1.95
CA ARG A 159 5.67 3.30 2.71
C ARG A 159 4.67 2.47 3.52
N PHE A 160 4.98 1.20 3.77
CA PHE A 160 4.41 0.52 4.92
C PHE A 160 4.79 1.25 6.20
N ARG A 161 3.85 1.32 7.13
CA ARG A 161 4.19 1.70 8.50
C ARG A 161 4.99 0.56 9.12
N ASP A 162 5.93 0.89 10.01
CA ASP A 162 6.74 -0.12 10.68
C ASP A 162 5.90 -1.05 11.57
N ASP A 163 4.74 -0.58 12.04
CA ASP A 163 3.78 -1.36 12.84
C ASP A 163 2.66 -2.01 12.00
N ASP A 164 2.74 -1.95 10.67
CA ASP A 164 1.77 -2.63 9.81
C ASP A 164 2.06 -4.15 9.77
N PRO A 165 1.11 -5.03 10.18
CA PRO A 165 1.31 -6.47 10.18
C PRO A 165 1.50 -7.07 8.77
N ALA A 166 1.08 -6.37 7.71
CA ALA A 166 1.29 -6.84 6.34
C ALA A 166 2.77 -6.84 5.95
N LEU A 167 3.58 -5.94 6.53
CA LEU A 167 5.01 -5.86 6.26
C LEU A 167 5.76 -7.18 6.61
N PRO A 168 5.73 -7.68 7.85
CA PRO A 168 6.36 -8.97 8.17
C PRO A 168 5.68 -10.15 7.47
N ALA A 169 4.37 -10.09 7.19
CA ALA A 169 3.69 -11.17 6.47
C ALA A 169 4.19 -11.32 5.03
N LEU A 170 4.30 -10.20 4.30
CA LEU A 170 4.84 -10.16 2.95
C LEU A 170 6.33 -10.51 2.93
N GLU A 171 7.12 -9.97 3.86
CA GLU A 171 8.55 -10.29 3.96
C GLU A 171 8.78 -11.80 4.12
N ASN A 172 8.02 -12.45 5.03
CA ASN A 172 8.10 -13.90 5.22
C ASN A 172 7.66 -14.67 3.96
N ALA A 173 6.60 -14.24 3.29
CA ALA A 173 6.13 -14.86 2.07
C ALA A 173 7.15 -14.76 0.92
N PHE A 174 7.78 -13.59 0.72
CA PHE A 174 8.85 -13.41 -0.26
C PHE A 174 10.08 -14.26 0.07
N ARG A 175 10.50 -14.29 1.34
CA ARG A 175 11.63 -15.12 1.77
C ARG A 175 11.37 -16.61 1.53
N ALA A 176 10.14 -17.07 1.67
CA ALA A 176 9.78 -18.47 1.43
C ALA A 176 9.93 -18.91 -0.05
N VAL A 177 9.82 -17.98 -1.01
CA VAL A 177 9.96 -18.27 -2.44
C VAL A 177 11.29 -17.81 -3.03
N ALA A 178 12.10 -17.08 -2.26
CA ALA A 178 13.26 -16.35 -2.74
C ALA A 178 14.27 -17.24 -3.49
N GLU A 179 14.65 -18.38 -2.91
CA GLU A 179 15.62 -19.30 -3.52
C GLU A 179 15.08 -19.91 -4.83
N ALA A 180 13.84 -20.40 -4.80
CA ALA A 180 13.22 -21.07 -5.95
C ALA A 180 13.04 -20.12 -7.15
N HIS A 181 12.74 -18.85 -6.89
CA HIS A 181 12.48 -17.85 -7.93
C HIS A 181 13.67 -16.91 -8.18
N ARG A 182 14.78 -17.06 -7.44
CA ARG A 182 15.96 -16.17 -7.50
C ARG A 182 15.67 -14.71 -7.15
N TRP A 183 14.79 -14.49 -6.17
CA TRP A 183 14.48 -13.15 -5.65
C TRP A 183 15.43 -12.77 -4.53
N GLU A 184 15.79 -11.48 -4.47
CA GLU A 184 16.47 -10.87 -3.35
C GLU A 184 15.46 -10.05 -2.53
N VAL A 185 15.36 -10.32 -1.22
CA VAL A 185 14.42 -9.65 -0.32
C VAL A 185 15.17 -8.67 0.58
N MET A 186 14.90 -7.38 0.40
CA MET A 186 15.49 -6.29 1.17
C MET A 186 14.41 -5.54 1.94
N ARG A 187 14.76 -5.12 3.16
CA ARG A 187 13.95 -4.22 4.00
C ARG A 187 14.84 -3.07 4.44
N GLU A 188 14.41 -1.84 4.13
CA GLU A 188 15.10 -0.61 4.51
C GLU A 188 14.12 0.37 5.12
N VAL A 189 14.60 1.23 6.02
CA VAL A 189 13.82 2.37 6.52
C VAL A 189 13.92 3.50 5.49
N GLU A 190 12.80 3.87 4.88
CA GLU A 190 12.74 4.96 3.90
C GLU A 190 12.81 6.34 4.59
N ASP A 191 11.99 6.56 5.61
CA ASP A 191 11.90 7.82 6.36
C ASP A 191 11.37 7.57 7.78
N VAL A 192 11.48 8.57 8.66
CA VAL A 192 10.97 8.53 10.04
C VAL A 192 9.70 9.38 10.13
N CYS A 193 8.58 8.75 10.51
CA CYS A 193 7.33 9.45 10.80
C CYS A 193 7.20 9.74 12.30
N PRO A 194 7.10 11.01 12.74
CA PRO A 194 6.84 11.32 14.14
C PRO A 194 5.46 10.82 14.56
N VAL A 195 5.43 9.95 15.56
CA VAL A 195 4.19 9.44 16.15
C VAL A 195 3.97 10.10 17.52
N ALA A 196 2.75 10.58 17.77
CA ALA A 196 2.35 11.08 19.07
C ALA A 196 1.28 10.14 19.66
N THR A 197 1.59 9.51 20.79
CA THR A 197 0.61 8.74 21.55
C THR A 197 -0.33 9.69 22.27
N LEU A 198 -1.60 9.67 21.90
CA LEU A 198 -2.64 10.41 22.61
C LEU A 198 -3.09 9.62 23.85
N PRO A 199 -3.43 10.29 24.97
CA PRO A 199 -4.00 9.59 26.12
C PRO A 199 -5.36 8.99 25.74
N ALA A 200 -5.58 7.71 26.04
CA ALA A 200 -6.77 6.96 25.60
C ALA A 200 -8.10 7.61 26.03
N ASP A 201 -8.12 8.18 27.24
CA ASP A 201 -9.30 8.84 27.83
C ASP A 201 -9.02 10.33 28.14
N GLY A 202 -8.00 10.92 27.52
CA GLY A 202 -7.55 12.28 27.84
C GLY A 202 -8.25 13.33 26.99
N ASP A 203 -8.60 14.44 27.63
CA ASP A 203 -8.98 15.65 26.93
C ASP A 203 -7.75 16.41 26.40
N TRP A 204 -8.01 17.57 25.80
CA TRP A 204 -6.98 18.46 25.30
C TRP A 204 -5.97 18.88 26.37
N ASP A 205 -6.43 19.09 27.61
CA ASP A 205 -5.56 19.50 28.71
C ASP A 205 -4.64 18.36 29.16
N ALA A 206 -5.15 17.12 29.17
CA ALA A 206 -4.34 15.92 29.42
C ALA A 206 -3.25 15.75 28.36
N TYR A 207 -3.56 15.97 27.08
CA TYR A 207 -2.56 15.99 26.01
C TYR A 207 -1.50 17.08 26.24
N LEU A 208 -1.91 18.32 26.53
CA LEU A 208 -0.97 19.43 26.77
C LEU A 208 -0.08 19.20 28.01
N ALA A 209 -0.59 18.52 29.04
CA ALA A 209 0.16 18.15 30.23
C ALA A 209 1.29 17.15 29.91
N GLY A 210 1.08 16.28 28.91
CA GLY A 210 2.08 15.33 28.41
C GLY A 210 3.25 15.97 27.65
N LEU A 211 3.11 17.23 27.21
CA LEU A 211 4.15 17.94 26.47
C LEU A 211 5.20 18.57 27.41
N ASP A 212 6.41 18.80 26.88
CA ASP A 212 7.42 19.58 27.60
C ASP A 212 6.97 21.05 27.81
N LYS A 213 7.59 21.73 28.77
CA LYS A 213 7.22 23.10 29.17
C LYS A 213 7.25 24.09 28.00
N LYS A 214 8.22 23.96 27.09
CA LYS A 214 8.38 24.88 25.97
C LYS A 214 7.28 24.66 24.95
N SER A 215 7.04 23.42 24.54
CA SER A 215 5.98 23.06 23.59
C SER A 215 4.59 23.44 24.09
N ARG A 216 4.28 23.12 25.37
CA ARG A 216 3.00 23.53 25.99
C ARG A 216 2.83 25.05 26.03
N HIS A 217 3.86 25.81 26.39
CA HIS A 217 3.77 27.26 26.42
C HIS A 217 3.55 27.86 25.02
N GLU A 218 4.23 27.32 24.02
CA GLU A 218 4.13 27.79 22.64
C GLU A 218 2.74 27.53 22.04
N ILE A 219 2.16 26.34 22.26
CA ILE A 219 0.79 26.02 21.82
C ILE A 219 -0.21 26.97 22.49
N ARG A 220 -0.15 27.13 23.82
CA ARG A 220 -1.05 28.04 24.55
C ARG A 220 -0.91 29.50 24.09
N ARG A 221 0.30 29.95 23.76
CA ARG A 221 0.55 31.29 23.23
C ARG A 221 -0.09 31.47 21.85
N LYS A 222 -0.01 30.46 20.96
CA LYS A 222 -0.63 30.48 19.63
C LYS A 222 -2.16 30.48 19.72
N MET A 223 -2.75 29.67 20.60
CA MET A 223 -4.21 29.65 20.82
C MET A 223 -4.73 31.02 21.25
N ARG A 224 -4.13 31.64 22.28
CA ARG A 224 -4.54 32.99 22.72
C ARG A 224 -4.47 34.05 21.62
N ARG A 225 -3.49 33.94 20.71
CA ARG A 225 -3.38 34.86 19.56
C ARG A 225 -4.49 34.65 18.55
N ALA A 226 -4.83 33.39 18.26
CA ALA A 226 -5.92 33.05 17.34
C ALA A 226 -7.29 33.48 17.89
N GLU A 227 -7.50 33.39 19.21
CA GLU A 227 -8.74 33.85 19.85
C GLU A 227 -8.90 35.38 19.89
N SER A 228 -7.78 36.11 19.79
CA SER A 228 -7.77 37.58 19.78
C SER A 228 -7.75 38.20 18.39
N ALA A 229 -7.77 37.39 17.34
CA ALA A 229 -7.74 37.79 15.93
C ALA A 229 -9.14 37.73 15.32
#